data_AF-A0AAI9NZF5-F1
#
_entry.id   AF-A0AAI9NZF5-F1
#
_cell.length_a   1.000
_cell.length_b   1.000
_cell.length_c   1.000
_cell.angle_alpha   90.00
_cell.angle_beta   90.00
_cell.angle_gamma   90.00
#
_symmetry.space_group_name_H-M   'P 1'
#
loop_
_entity.id
_entity.type
_entity.pdbx_description
1 polymer ?
#
loop_
_entity_poly.entity_id
_entity_poly.type
_entity_poly.pdbx_seq_one_letter_code
_entity_poly.pdbx_strand_id
1 'polypeptide(L)'
;MAKSDRKLHEARMAGAAWLMNVIKTQGMEAAEKELKVRGAMFVPLEVNQKQLDEAVYKIKLNTIDCILIMSCMVLRDEFDFGQKRLERFCERFNLKTDALCDEEIIWDDLIQTLKEETGLDFTIRENK
;
A
#
# COMPACT_ATOMS: atom_id res chain seq x y z
N MET A 1 36.46 1.41 11.70
CA MET A 1 35.83 2.69 12.05
C MET A 1 35.94 3.72 10.91
N ALA A 2 37.13 4.12 10.43
CA ALA A 2 37.30 5.15 9.39
C ALA A 2 36.52 4.99 8.05
N LYS A 3 36.29 3.77 7.56
CA LYS A 3 35.49 3.53 6.33
C LYS A 3 33.98 3.76 6.53
N SER A 4 33.48 3.59 7.76
CA SER A 4 32.06 3.80 8.09
C SER A 4 31.73 5.29 8.11
N ASP A 5 32.61 6.10 8.68
CA ASP A 5 32.42 7.55 8.80
C ASP A 5 32.45 8.25 7.44
N ARG A 6 33.32 7.76 6.53
CA ARG A 6 33.37 8.26 5.15
C ARG A 6 32.09 7.96 4.37
N LYS A 7 31.59 6.73 4.42
CA LYS A 7 30.33 6.37 3.74
C LYS A 7 29.15 7.16 4.28
N LEU A 8 29.09 7.35 5.60
CA LEU A 8 28.06 8.16 6.24
C LEU A 8 28.12 9.63 5.78
N HIS A 9 29.32 10.19 5.67
CA HIS A 9 29.51 11.54 5.14
C HIS A 9 29.08 11.66 3.67
N GLU A 10 29.49 10.71 2.82
CA GLU A 10 29.09 10.66 1.41
C GLU A 10 27.56 10.59 1.24
N ALA A 11 26.87 9.77 2.05
CA ALA A 11 25.41 9.68 2.05
C ALA A 11 24.72 10.99 2.48
N ARG A 12 25.23 11.68 3.50
CA ARG A 12 24.70 12.99 3.94
C ARG A 12 24.84 14.05 2.84
N MET A 13 25.99 14.09 2.18
CA MET A 13 26.25 15.03 1.08
C MET A 13 25.36 14.74 -0.13
N ALA A 14 25.17 13.46 -0.48
CA ALA A 14 24.25 13.06 -1.54
C ALA A 14 22.80 13.50 -1.25
N GLY A 15 22.34 13.35 -0.01
CA GLY A 15 21.00 13.82 0.40
C GLY A 15 20.84 15.33 0.34
N ALA A 16 21.84 16.09 0.79
CA ALA A 16 21.81 17.55 0.67
C ALA A 16 21.79 18.01 -0.80
N ALA A 17 22.59 17.37 -1.67
CA ALA A 17 22.61 17.66 -3.10
C ALA A 17 21.27 17.34 -3.78
N TRP A 18 20.67 16.20 -3.44
CA TRP A 18 19.37 15.79 -3.95
C TRP A 18 18.26 16.77 -3.53
N LEU A 19 18.20 17.14 -2.24
CA LEU A 19 17.19 18.10 -1.74
C LEU A 19 17.33 19.46 -2.42
N MET A 20 18.57 19.92 -2.62
CA MET A 20 18.85 21.16 -3.35
C MET A 20 18.35 21.08 -4.80
N ASN A 21 18.43 19.91 -5.44
CA ASN A 21 17.88 19.71 -6.77
C ASN A 21 16.34 19.77 -6.77
N VAL A 22 15.68 19.16 -5.78
CA VAL A 22 14.21 19.25 -5.62
C VAL A 22 13.78 20.70 -5.43
N ILE A 23 14.43 21.45 -4.55
CA ILE A 23 14.12 22.87 -4.32
C ILE A 23 14.27 23.69 -5.62
N LYS A 24 15.34 23.45 -6.39
CA LYS A 24 15.58 24.16 -7.65
C LYS A 24 14.58 23.83 -8.75
N THR A 25 14.03 22.61 -8.76
CA THR A 25 13.18 22.12 -9.85
C THR A 25 11.69 22.22 -9.55
N GLN A 26 11.30 22.04 -8.29
CA GLN A 26 9.90 21.91 -7.84
C GLN A 26 9.52 22.92 -6.74
N GLY A 27 10.48 23.66 -6.19
CA GLY A 27 10.25 24.68 -5.16
C GLY A 27 10.35 24.18 -3.72
N MET A 28 10.25 25.12 -2.77
CA MET A 28 10.47 24.86 -1.34
C MET A 28 9.31 24.04 -0.72
N GLU A 29 8.07 24.31 -1.09
CA GLU A 29 6.90 23.56 -0.58
C GLU A 29 6.93 22.07 -0.96
N ALA A 30 7.33 21.77 -2.20
CA ALA A 30 7.48 20.39 -2.66
C ALA A 30 8.55 19.64 -1.86
N ALA A 31 9.69 20.30 -1.60
CA ALA A 31 10.77 19.76 -0.79
C ALA A 31 10.34 19.48 0.66
N GLU A 32 9.57 20.38 1.28
CA GLU A 32 9.02 20.15 2.63
C GLU A 32 8.06 18.96 2.69
N LYS A 33 7.16 18.85 1.70
CA LYS A 33 6.23 17.71 1.59
C LYS A 33 7.00 16.40 1.45
N GLU A 34 8.02 16.37 0.59
CA GLU A 34 8.79 15.16 0.32
C GLU A 34 9.64 14.73 1.53
N LEU A 35 10.23 15.68 2.27
CA LEU A 35 10.92 15.38 3.54
C LEU A 35 9.97 14.81 4.60
N LYS A 36 8.75 15.35 4.73
CA LYS A 36 7.74 14.80 5.66
C LYS A 36 7.38 13.36 5.31
N VAL A 37 7.12 13.09 4.04
CA VAL A 37 6.75 11.74 3.56
C VAL A 37 7.91 10.75 3.74
N ARG A 38 9.11 11.10 3.26
CA ARG A 38 10.28 10.21 3.34
C ARG A 38 10.72 9.97 4.78
N GLY A 39 10.61 10.97 5.65
CA GLY A 39 10.91 10.87 7.08
C GLY A 39 9.93 9.97 7.84
N ALA A 40 8.63 10.07 7.56
CA ALA A 40 7.62 9.19 8.18
C ALA A 40 7.75 7.73 7.71
N MET A 41 8.05 7.53 6.43
CA MET A 41 8.04 6.19 5.79
C MET A 41 9.44 5.55 5.65
N PHE A 42 10.48 6.16 6.21
CA PHE A 42 11.88 5.72 6.11
C PHE A 42 12.34 5.40 4.68
N VAL A 43 11.89 6.20 3.71
CA VAL A 43 12.15 5.98 2.29
C VAL A 43 13.56 6.45 1.92
N PRO A 44 14.45 5.58 1.41
CA PRO A 44 15.79 5.99 0.97
C PRO A 44 15.75 6.98 -0.19
N LEU A 45 16.73 7.89 -0.22
CA LEU A 45 16.82 8.96 -1.22
C LEU A 45 17.06 8.43 -2.64
N GLU A 46 17.68 7.26 -2.73
CA GLU A 46 17.97 6.54 -3.97
C GLU A 46 16.71 6.02 -4.66
N VAL A 47 15.60 5.93 -3.94
CA VAL A 47 14.33 5.48 -4.51
C VAL A 47 13.59 6.68 -5.10
N ASN A 48 13.42 6.63 -6.43
CA ASN A 48 12.58 7.59 -7.14
C ASN A 48 11.10 7.32 -6.83
N GLN A 49 10.28 8.38 -6.81
CA GLN A 49 8.82 8.30 -6.60
C GLN A 49 8.17 7.25 -7.52
N LYS A 50 8.55 7.21 -8.80
CA LYS A 50 8.03 6.21 -9.75
C LYS A 50 8.31 4.77 -9.30
N GLN A 51 9.50 4.50 -8.77
CA GLN A 51 9.85 3.16 -8.27
C GLN A 51 9.08 2.82 -6.99
N LEU A 52 8.81 3.81 -6.14
CA LEU A 52 7.94 3.63 -4.97
C LEU A 52 6.53 3.31 -5.39
N ASP A 53 5.96 4.07 -6.33
CA ASP A 53 4.59 3.88 -6.80
C ASP A 53 4.43 2.49 -7.44
N GLU A 54 5.39 2.06 -8.26
CA GLU A 54 5.43 0.71 -8.84
C GLU A 54 5.55 -0.38 -7.77
N ALA A 55 6.38 -0.18 -6.74
CA ALA A 55 6.54 -1.13 -5.64
C ALA A 55 5.25 -1.23 -4.82
N VAL A 56 4.64 -0.10 -4.46
CA VAL A 56 3.36 -0.03 -3.74
C VAL A 56 2.26 -0.70 -4.55
N TYR A 57 2.20 -0.46 -5.86
CA TYR A 57 1.24 -1.11 -6.74
C TYR A 57 1.40 -2.64 -6.74
N LYS A 58 2.62 -3.15 -6.88
CA LYS A 58 2.91 -4.60 -6.81
C LYS A 58 2.56 -5.20 -5.44
N ILE A 59 2.86 -4.48 -4.35
CA ILE A 59 2.50 -4.92 -2.99
C ILE A 59 0.97 -5.01 -2.86
N LYS A 60 0.22 -4.03 -3.38
CA LYS A 60 -1.25 -4.06 -3.38
C LYS A 60 -1.79 -5.27 -4.14
N LEU A 61 -1.33 -5.50 -5.37
CA LEU A 61 -1.77 -6.66 -6.16
C LEU A 61 -1.46 -7.99 -5.46
N ASN A 62 -0.23 -8.17 -4.98
CA ASN A 62 0.14 -9.38 -4.24
C ASN A 62 -0.71 -9.56 -2.98
N THR A 63 -1.06 -8.46 -2.28
CA THR A 63 -1.90 -8.53 -1.08
C THR A 63 -3.30 -9.01 -1.42
N ILE A 64 -3.88 -8.50 -2.50
CA ILE A 64 -5.21 -8.92 -3.00
C ILE A 64 -5.18 -10.41 -3.35
N ASP A 65 -4.18 -10.86 -4.11
CA ASP A 65 -4.03 -12.27 -4.49
C ASP A 65 -3.89 -13.18 -3.26
N CYS A 66 -3.05 -12.81 -2.29
CA CYS A 66 -2.88 -13.59 -1.07
C CYS A 66 -4.18 -13.70 -0.27
N ILE A 67 -4.92 -12.59 -0.11
CA ILE A 67 -6.19 -12.59 0.62
C ILE A 67 -7.23 -13.44 -0.10
N LEU A 68 -7.33 -13.33 -1.43
CA LEU A 68 -8.27 -14.11 -2.24
C LEU A 68 -7.99 -15.62 -2.11
N ILE A 69 -6.72 -16.03 -2.26
CA ILE A 69 -6.31 -17.43 -2.13
C ILE A 69 -6.63 -17.97 -0.73
N MET A 70 -6.29 -17.22 0.32
CA MET A 70 -6.60 -17.62 1.70
C MET A 70 -8.10 -17.71 1.95
N SER A 71 -8.89 -16.77 1.42
CA SER A 71 -10.35 -16.79 1.54
C SER A 71 -10.95 -18.01 0.84
N CYS A 72 -10.47 -18.34 -0.36
CA CYS A 72 -10.89 -19.54 -1.09
C CYS A 72 -10.53 -20.83 -0.34
N MET A 73 -9.35 -20.91 0.27
CA MET A 73 -8.95 -22.06 1.09
C MET A 73 -9.89 -22.24 2.29
N VAL A 74 -10.20 -21.17 3.02
CA VAL A 74 -11.15 -21.21 4.15
C VAL A 74 -12.55 -21.62 3.68
N LEU A 75 -13.05 -21.05 2.58
CA LEU A 75 -14.37 -21.40 2.02
C LEU A 75 -14.45 -22.87 1.60
N ARG A 76 -13.33 -23.41 1.10
CA ARG A 76 -13.24 -24.79 0.65
C ARG A 76 -13.13 -25.78 1.81
N ASP A 77 -12.34 -25.47 2.83
CA ASP A 77 -12.08 -26.38 3.94
C ASP A 77 -13.18 -26.33 5.02
N GLU A 78 -13.79 -25.17 5.29
CA GLU A 78 -14.83 -25.01 6.33
C GLU A 78 -16.26 -25.15 5.80
N PHE A 79 -16.50 -24.76 4.53
CA PHE A 79 -17.86 -24.72 3.95
C PHE A 79 -18.03 -25.65 2.74
N ASP A 80 -17.03 -26.48 2.43
CA ASP A 80 -17.00 -27.44 1.33
C ASP A 80 -17.25 -26.80 -0.05
N PHE A 81 -16.86 -25.54 -0.26
CA PHE A 81 -17.04 -24.88 -1.54
C PHE A 81 -16.22 -25.58 -2.63
N GLY A 82 -16.92 -26.22 -3.57
CA GLY A 82 -16.34 -26.74 -4.80
C GLY A 82 -16.14 -25.66 -5.86
N GLN A 83 -15.50 -26.02 -6.96
CA GLN A 83 -15.04 -25.12 -8.03
C GLN A 83 -16.06 -24.03 -8.41
N LYS A 84 -17.30 -24.38 -8.79
CA LYS A 84 -18.31 -23.40 -9.23
C LYS A 84 -18.65 -22.34 -8.17
N ARG A 85 -18.65 -22.72 -6.89
CA ARG A 85 -18.93 -21.79 -5.79
C ARG A 85 -17.73 -20.87 -5.54
N LEU A 86 -16.51 -21.40 -5.66
CA LEU A 86 -15.28 -20.63 -5.55
C LEU A 86 -15.13 -19.65 -6.74
N GLU A 87 -15.41 -20.07 -7.97
CA GLU A 87 -15.38 -19.20 -9.15
C GLU A 87 -16.31 -18.00 -8.98
N ARG A 88 -17.56 -18.24 -8.55
CA ARG A 88 -18.51 -17.17 -8.24
C ARG A 88 -18.03 -16.25 -7.11
N PHE A 89 -17.38 -16.79 -6.08
CA PHE A 89 -16.78 -15.98 -5.03
C PHE A 89 -15.65 -15.09 -5.58
N CYS A 90 -14.71 -15.66 -6.34
CA CYS A 90 -13.61 -14.94 -6.98
C CYS A 90 -14.12 -13.81 -7.89
N GLU A 91 -15.11 -14.07 -8.73
CA GLU A 91 -15.74 -13.06 -9.58
C GLU A 91 -16.31 -11.91 -8.77
N ARG A 92 -17.06 -12.20 -7.70
CA ARG A 92 -17.65 -11.17 -6.83
C ARG A 92 -16.60 -10.41 -6.02
N PHE A 93 -15.54 -11.09 -5.59
CA PHE A 93 -14.42 -10.48 -4.87
C PHE A 93 -13.66 -9.49 -5.76
N ASN A 94 -13.35 -9.88 -6.99
CA ASN A 94 -12.67 -9.01 -7.95
C ASN A 94 -13.53 -7.80 -8.33
N LEU A 95 -14.83 -7.99 -8.60
CA LEU A 95 -15.73 -6.87 -8.87
C LEU A 95 -15.79 -5.84 -7.73
N LYS A 96 -15.77 -6.29 -6.47
CA LYS A 96 -15.70 -5.37 -5.32
C LYS A 96 -14.35 -4.67 -5.21
N THR A 97 -13.27 -5.37 -5.56
CA THR A 97 -11.91 -4.82 -5.58
C THR A 97 -11.79 -3.74 -6.65
N ASP A 98 -12.34 -3.96 -7.84
CA ASP A 98 -12.35 -2.99 -8.93
C ASP A 98 -13.15 -1.74 -8.53
N ALA A 99 -14.35 -1.91 -7.96
CA ALA A 99 -15.16 -0.79 -7.47
C ALA A 99 -14.47 0.04 -6.37
N LEU A 100 -13.66 -0.59 -5.51
CA LEU A 100 -12.82 0.11 -4.53
C LEU A 100 -11.66 0.86 -5.21
N CYS A 101 -11.06 0.29 -6.26
CA CYS A 101 -9.98 0.91 -7.01
C CYS A 101 -10.46 2.13 -7.82
N ASP A 102 -11.67 2.05 -8.36
CA ASP A 102 -12.32 3.12 -9.15
C ASP A 102 -13.02 4.17 -8.26
N GLU A 103 -12.85 4.08 -6.93
CA GLU A 103 -13.45 4.98 -5.93
C GLU A 103 -15.00 5.04 -5.99
N GLU A 104 -15.66 4.03 -6.59
CA GLU A 104 -17.11 3.93 -6.63
C GLU A 104 -17.71 3.56 -5.26
N ILE A 105 -16.93 2.89 -4.42
CA ILE A 105 -17.26 2.54 -3.04
C ILE A 105 -16.07 2.81 -2.13
N ILE A 106 -16.33 3.09 -0.85
CA ILE A 106 -15.28 3.25 0.17
C ILE A 106 -15.35 2.15 1.23
N TRP A 107 -14.25 1.92 1.94
CA TRP A 107 -14.15 0.89 2.98
C TRP A 107 -15.17 1.08 4.10
N ASP A 108 -15.43 2.32 4.50
CA ASP A 108 -16.37 2.63 5.58
C ASP A 108 -17.80 2.15 5.23
N ASP A 109 -18.22 2.26 3.97
CA ASP A 109 -19.54 1.77 3.52
C ASP A 109 -19.65 0.25 3.63
N LEU A 110 -18.58 -0.47 3.27
CA LEU A 110 -18.52 -1.93 3.38
C LEU A 110 -18.55 -2.38 4.84
N ILE A 111 -17.80 -1.70 5.71
CA ILE A 111 -17.77 -1.97 7.15
C ILE A 111 -19.15 -1.72 7.76
N GLN A 112 -19.78 -0.59 7.42
CA GLN A 112 -21.10 -0.24 7.92
C GLN A 112 -22.16 -1.24 7.47
N THR A 113 -22.13 -1.65 6.20
CA THR A 113 -23.05 -2.67 5.66
C THR A 113 -22.90 -4.00 6.38
N LEU A 114 -21.65 -4.47 6.60
CA LEU A 114 -21.40 -5.71 7.34
C LEU A 114 -21.89 -5.62 8.79
N LYS A 115 -21.70 -4.48 9.43
CA LYS A 115 -22.18 -4.23 10.79
C LYS A 115 -23.70 -4.25 10.89
N GLU A 116 -24.39 -3.59 9.96
CA GLU A 116 -25.85 -3.53 9.93
C GLU A 116 -26.49 -4.88 9.59
N GLU A 117 -25.97 -5.59 8.59
CA GLU A 117 -26.58 -6.82 8.07
C GLU A 117 -26.17 -8.08 8.83
N THR A 118 -24.95 -8.13 9.35
CA THR A 118 -24.38 -9.35 9.98
C THR A 118 -23.99 -9.16 11.44
N GLY A 119 -23.97 -7.92 11.94
CA GLY A 119 -23.49 -7.59 13.29
C GLY A 119 -21.97 -7.62 13.43
N LEU A 120 -21.22 -7.92 12.37
CA LEU A 120 -19.75 -7.96 12.39
C LEU A 120 -19.18 -6.55 12.27
N ASP A 121 -18.40 -6.15 13.28
CA ASP A 121 -17.74 -4.85 13.31
C ASP A 121 -16.25 -5.00 12.96
N PHE A 122 -15.79 -4.19 12.00
CA PHE A 122 -14.43 -4.25 11.47
C PHE A 122 -13.75 -2.89 11.60
N THR A 123 -12.43 -2.91 11.79
CA THR A 123 -11.60 -1.70 11.75
C THR A 123 -10.37 -1.94 10.90
N ILE A 124 -10.00 -0.96 10.09
CA ILE A 124 -8.77 -0.99 9.31
C ILE A 124 -7.66 -0.33 10.13
N ARG A 125 -6.53 -1.02 10.28
CA ARG A 125 -5.37 -0.49 11.00
C ARG A 125 -4.73 0.64 10.20
N GLU A 126 -4.57 1.80 10.82
CA GLU A 126 -3.80 2.91 10.24
C GLU A 126 -2.29 2.63 10.39
N ASN A 127 -1.54 2.77 9.30
CA ASN A 127 -0.08 2.84 9.36
C ASN A 127 0.30 4.27 9.80
N LYS A 128 0.42 4.48 11.12
CA LYS A 128 0.95 5.72 11.70
C LYS A 128 2.47 5.67 11.83
#